data_AF-A0ABD6FPA0-F1
#
_entry.id   AF-A0ABD6FPA0-F1
#
_cell.length_a   1.000
_cell.length_b   1.000
_cell.length_c   1.000
_cell.angle_alpha   90.00
_cell.angle_beta   90.00
_cell.angle_gamma   90.00
#
_symmetry.space_group_name_H-M   'P 1'
#
loop_
_entity.id
_entity.type
_entity.pdbx_description
1 polymer ?
#
loop_
_entity_poly.entity_id
_entity_poly.type
_entity_poly.pdbx_seq_one_letter_code
_entity_poly.pdbx_strand_id
1 'polypeptide(L)'
;MNFLAHHPGRRWSVASAALAGVWALFLLPPQLVEWGDAPAWAEALNDSPFYRGVDALRETLGLHDAYVASGSAIALSVVLVWWATGPSLRWLGWSGHVFSWVLLSLAPVTVLSYASCKETSPLHALWGAFAPRAEIGADGQPGRQPATA
;
A
#
# COMPACT_ATOMS: atom_id res chain seq x y z
N MET A 1 -20.71 14.47 -16.74
CA MET A 1 -19.28 14.15 -16.96
C MET A 1 -19.18 12.71 -17.48
N ASN A 2 -18.59 12.50 -18.67
CA ASN A 2 -18.57 11.20 -19.35
C ASN A 2 -17.51 10.27 -18.74
N PHE A 3 -17.92 9.40 -17.82
CA PHE A 3 -17.08 8.35 -17.20
C PHE A 3 -16.51 7.33 -18.20
N LEU A 4 -17.04 7.32 -19.43
CA LEU A 4 -16.72 6.36 -20.47
C LEU A 4 -15.34 6.56 -21.12
N ALA A 5 -14.72 7.74 -20.94
CA ALA A 5 -13.50 8.12 -21.65
C ALA A 5 -12.19 7.70 -20.95
N HIS A 6 -12.23 7.32 -19.66
CA HIS A 6 -11.02 7.18 -18.83
C HIS A 6 -10.67 5.73 -18.46
N HIS A 7 -11.35 4.72 -18.97
CA HIS A 7 -11.04 3.33 -18.66
C HIS A 7 -10.46 2.56 -19.86
N PRO A 8 -9.47 1.69 -19.62
CA PRO A 8 -8.77 0.96 -20.68
C PRO A 8 -9.67 -0.02 -21.41
N GLY A 9 -9.33 -0.32 -22.66
CA GLY A 9 -9.87 -1.50 -23.35
C GLY A 9 -9.47 -2.81 -22.65
N ARG A 10 -10.19 -3.91 -22.93
CA ARG A 10 -10.03 -5.21 -22.25
C ARG A 10 -8.58 -5.69 -22.12
N ARG A 11 -7.77 -5.55 -23.18
CA ARG A 11 -6.35 -5.97 -23.20
C ARG A 11 -5.51 -5.22 -22.16
N TRP A 12 -5.73 -3.92 -22.06
CA TRP A 12 -5.03 -3.05 -21.12
C TRP A 12 -5.48 -3.27 -19.68
N SER A 13 -6.77 -3.58 -19.47
CA SER A 13 -7.27 -3.99 -18.15
C SER A 13 -6.57 -5.27 -17.64
N VAL A 14 -6.42 -6.28 -18.49
CA VAL A 14 -5.68 -7.51 -18.15
C VAL A 14 -4.20 -7.22 -17.88
N ALA A 15 -3.56 -6.40 -18.72
CA ALA A 15 -2.16 -6.03 -18.53
C ALA A 15 -1.94 -5.29 -17.20
N SER A 16 -2.82 -4.35 -16.86
CA SER A 16 -2.76 -3.62 -15.58
C SER A 16 -3.04 -4.52 -14.38
N ALA A 17 -3.94 -5.50 -14.49
CA ALA A 17 -4.17 -6.48 -13.44
C ALA A 17 -2.94 -7.37 -13.21
N ALA A 18 -2.31 -7.84 -14.29
CA ALA A 18 -1.09 -8.64 -14.21
C ALA A 18 0.06 -7.81 -13.59
N LEU A 19 0.21 -6.56 -14.03
CA LEU A 19 1.20 -5.65 -13.47
C LEU A 19 0.94 -5.37 -11.98
N ALA A 20 -0.31 -5.14 -11.59
CA ALA A 20 -0.69 -4.95 -10.18
C ALA A 20 -0.35 -6.19 -9.34
N GLY A 21 -0.60 -7.40 -9.86
CA GLY A 21 -0.28 -8.65 -9.18
C GLY A 21 1.23 -8.83 -8.99
N VAL A 22 2.02 -8.64 -10.05
CA VAL A 22 3.48 -8.72 -9.98
C VAL A 22 4.05 -7.67 -9.04
N TRP A 23 3.54 -6.43 -9.11
CA TRP A 23 3.95 -5.35 -8.23
C TRP A 23 3.61 -5.62 -6.77
N ALA A 24 2.41 -6.14 -6.48
CA ALA A 24 2.01 -6.51 -5.13
C ALA A 24 2.88 -7.65 -4.55
N LEU A 25 3.22 -8.65 -5.37
CA LEU A 25 4.14 -9.73 -4.97
C LEU A 25 5.55 -9.21 -4.70
N PHE A 26 6.00 -8.22 -5.46
CA PHE A 26 7.28 -7.54 -5.21
C PHE A 26 7.26 -6.72 -3.91
N LEU A 27 6.14 -6.11 -3.54
CA LEU A 27 6.04 -5.38 -2.27
C LEU A 27 5.82 -6.27 -1.05
N LEU A 28 5.46 -7.55 -1.25
CA LEU A 28 5.06 -8.44 -0.18
C LEU A 28 6.19 -8.76 0.81
N PRO A 29 7.42 -9.15 0.39
CA PRO A 29 8.50 -9.45 1.33
C PRO A 29 8.84 -8.30 2.31
N PRO A 30 9.11 -7.05 1.85
CA PRO A 30 9.44 -5.97 2.77
C PRO A 30 8.28 -5.62 3.72
N GLN A 31 7.03 -5.72 3.24
CA GLN A 31 5.85 -5.49 4.09
C GLN A 31 5.70 -6.53 5.20
N LEU A 32 5.95 -7.81 4.90
CA LEU A 32 5.91 -8.85 5.92
C LEU A 32 6.98 -8.65 7.00
N VAL A 33 8.18 -8.23 6.60
CA VAL A 33 9.29 -7.91 7.53
C VAL A 33 8.93 -6.71 8.40
N GLU A 34 8.33 -5.68 7.82
CA GLU A 34 7.90 -4.47 8.53
C GLU A 34 6.78 -4.74 9.55
N TRP A 35 5.90 -5.70 9.29
CA TRP A 35 4.83 -6.08 10.22
C TRP A 35 5.30 -6.90 11.43
N GLY A 36 6.56 -7.38 11.43
CA GLY A 36 7.19 -8.02 12.58
C GLY A 36 7.02 -9.54 12.69
N ASP A 37 6.13 -10.14 11.89
CA ASP A 37 5.87 -11.60 11.86
C ASP A 37 6.22 -12.22 10.49
N ALA A 38 7.39 -11.88 9.97
CA ALA A 38 7.82 -12.38 8.67
C ALA A 38 8.22 -13.87 8.70
N PRO A 39 7.78 -14.67 7.73
CA PRO A 39 8.37 -16.00 7.53
C PRO A 39 9.79 -15.89 6.99
N ALA A 40 10.65 -16.86 7.31
CA ALA A 40 12.08 -16.85 6.96
C ALA A 40 12.38 -16.66 5.44
N TRP A 41 11.48 -17.10 4.56
CA TRP A 41 11.63 -16.86 3.13
C TRP A 41 11.49 -15.38 2.75
N ALA A 42 10.65 -14.63 3.47
CA ALA A 42 10.43 -13.21 3.24
C ALA A 42 11.63 -12.39 3.74
N GLU A 43 12.15 -12.75 4.92
CA GLU A 43 13.40 -12.18 5.45
C GLU A 43 14.58 -12.43 4.50
N ALA A 44 14.77 -13.68 4.07
CA ALA A 44 15.86 -14.03 3.14
C ALA A 44 15.76 -13.29 1.79
N LEU A 45 14.55 -13.07 1.28
CA LEU A 45 14.34 -12.26 0.08
C LEU A 45 14.62 -10.79 0.34
N ASN A 46 14.11 -10.22 1.43
CA ASN A 46 14.32 -8.83 1.80
C ASN A 46 15.81 -8.51 2.01
N ASP A 47 16.58 -9.47 2.55
CA ASP A 47 18.02 -9.34 2.75
C ASP A 47 18.85 -9.56 1.48
N SER A 48 18.23 -9.94 0.37
CA SER A 48 18.95 -10.18 -0.89
C SER A 48 19.62 -8.90 -1.44
N PRO A 49 20.70 -9.01 -2.23
CA PRO A 49 21.35 -7.86 -2.86
C PRO A 49 20.41 -7.00 -3.70
N PHE A 50 19.35 -7.62 -4.23
CA PHE A 50 18.34 -6.93 -5.04
C PHE A 50 17.52 -5.93 -4.22
N TYR A 51 16.90 -6.36 -3.10
CA TYR A 51 16.11 -5.45 -2.26
C TYR A 51 16.99 -4.40 -1.56
N ARG A 52 18.22 -4.75 -1.17
CA ARG A 52 19.21 -3.75 -0.69
C ARG A 52 19.52 -2.70 -1.75
N GLY A 53 19.61 -3.10 -3.01
CA GLY A 53 19.78 -2.17 -4.13
C GLY A 53 18.57 -1.24 -4.32
N VAL A 54 17.35 -1.75 -4.12
CA VAL A 54 16.12 -0.96 -4.15
C VAL A 54 16.10 0.07 -3.01
N ASP A 55 16.48 -0.35 -1.79
CA ASP A 55 16.57 0.57 -0.65
C ASP A 55 17.65 1.64 -0.86
N ALA A 56 18.81 1.27 -1.37
CA ALA A 56 19.86 2.23 -1.72
C ALA A 56 19.37 3.23 -2.79
N LEU A 57 18.65 2.76 -3.81
CA LEU A 57 18.05 3.64 -4.82
C LEU A 57 17.04 4.61 -4.19
N ARG A 58 16.18 4.11 -3.29
CA ARG A 58 15.22 4.93 -2.55
C ARG A 58 15.93 6.06 -1.79
N GLU A 59 17.03 5.74 -1.10
CA GLU A 59 17.84 6.73 -0.39
C GLU A 59 18.46 7.76 -1.33
N THR A 60 18.98 7.34 -2.49
CA THR A 60 19.53 8.29 -3.49
C THR A 60 18.49 9.23 -4.08
N LEU A 61 17.21 8.83 -4.10
CA LEU A 61 16.08 9.65 -4.55
C LEU A 61 15.57 10.61 -3.45
N GLY A 62 16.19 10.63 -2.26
CA GLY A 62 15.77 11.46 -1.13
C GLY A 62 14.49 10.98 -0.45
N LEU A 63 14.05 9.75 -0.73
CA LEU A 63 12.86 9.15 -0.12
C LEU A 63 13.23 8.53 1.24
N HIS A 64 13.55 9.39 2.20
CA HIS A 64 14.05 8.96 3.52
C HIS A 64 13.00 8.33 4.43
N ASP A 65 11.72 8.57 4.17
CA ASP A 65 10.63 7.95 4.93
C ASP A 65 10.21 6.63 4.27
N ALA A 66 10.82 5.53 4.73
CA ALA A 66 10.54 4.18 4.26
C ALA A 66 9.05 3.83 4.34
N TYR A 67 8.37 4.27 5.40
CA TYR A 67 6.96 3.98 5.63
C TYR A 67 6.08 4.71 4.60
N VAL A 68 6.33 6.01 4.36
CA VAL A 68 5.61 6.78 3.33
C VAL A 68 5.92 6.25 1.92
N ALA A 69 7.16 5.81 1.67
CA ALA A 69 7.54 5.19 0.39
C ALA A 69 6.76 3.88 0.15
N SER A 70 6.64 3.03 1.17
CA SER A 70 5.80 1.82 1.14
C SER A 70 4.33 2.16 0.87
N GLY A 71 3.75 3.10 1.62
CA GLY A 71 2.38 3.56 1.40
C GLY A 71 2.13 4.10 -0.01
N SER A 72 3.11 4.80 -0.58
CA SER A 72 3.07 5.29 -1.96
C SER A 72 3.14 4.16 -2.99
N ALA A 73 3.95 3.14 -2.74
CA ALA A 73 4.04 1.95 -3.59
C ALA A 73 2.75 1.12 -3.56
N ILE A 74 2.08 1.04 -2.40
CA ILE A 74 0.77 0.40 -2.26
C ILE A 74 -0.32 1.21 -2.98
N ALA A 75 -0.29 2.54 -2.87
CA ALA A 75 -1.22 3.41 -3.59
C ALA A 75 -1.15 3.20 -5.12
N LEU A 76 0.04 2.92 -5.66
CA LEU A 76 0.19 2.54 -7.06
C LEU A 76 -0.54 1.23 -7.39
N SER A 77 -0.47 0.21 -6.53
CA SER A 77 -1.26 -1.02 -6.68
C SER A 77 -2.76 -0.72 -6.74
N VAL A 78 -3.26 0.16 -5.86
CA VAL A 78 -4.67 0.56 -5.83
C VAL A 78 -5.08 1.23 -7.14
N VAL A 79 -4.26 2.14 -7.67
CA VAL A 79 -4.53 2.81 -8.96
C VAL A 79 -4.53 1.80 -10.11
N LEU A 80 -3.60 0.86 -10.14
CA LEU A 80 -3.54 -0.19 -11.16
C LEU A 80 -4.78 -1.10 -11.11
N VAL A 81 -5.23 -1.46 -9.90
CA VAL A 81 -6.45 -2.25 -9.70
C VAL A 81 -7.70 -1.45 -10.10
N TRP A 82 -7.78 -0.16 -9.72
CA TRP A 82 -8.86 0.73 -10.16
C TRP A 82 -8.94 0.82 -11.69
N TRP A 83 -7.78 0.98 -12.33
CA TRP A 83 -7.69 1.04 -13.78
C TRP A 83 -8.11 -0.28 -14.42
N ALA A 84 -7.65 -1.41 -13.88
CA ALA A 84 -7.96 -2.75 -14.36
C ALA A 84 -9.44 -3.13 -14.19
N THR A 85 -10.08 -2.71 -13.11
CA THR A 85 -11.50 -3.02 -12.82
C THR A 85 -12.50 -2.16 -13.60
N GLY A 86 -12.02 -1.09 -14.25
CA GLY A 86 -12.82 -0.17 -15.05
C GLY A 86 -13.86 -0.82 -15.97
N PRO A 87 -13.49 -1.79 -16.85
CA PRO A 87 -14.45 -2.45 -17.73
C PRO A 87 -15.57 -3.18 -17.00
N SER A 88 -15.27 -3.81 -15.86
CA SER A 88 -16.25 -4.55 -15.05
C SER A 88 -17.21 -3.60 -14.33
N LEU A 89 -16.69 -2.50 -13.79
CA LEU A 89 -17.49 -1.50 -13.07
C LEU A 89 -18.45 -0.74 -13.98
N ARG A 90 -18.17 -0.66 -15.29
CA ARG A 90 -19.09 -0.04 -16.27
C ARG A 90 -20.44 -0.74 -16.36
N TRP A 91 -20.47 -2.07 -16.17
CA TRP A 91 -21.72 -2.85 -16.23
C TRP A 91 -22.65 -2.59 -15.04
N LEU A 92 -22.12 -2.05 -13.94
CA LEU A 92 -22.85 -1.78 -12.70
C LEU A 92 -23.49 -0.37 -12.67
N GLY A 93 -23.37 0.42 -13.74
CA GLY A 93 -23.99 1.74 -13.84
C GLY A 93 -23.57 2.69 -12.72
N TRP A 94 -24.55 3.32 -12.06
CA TRP A 94 -24.29 4.29 -10.98
C TRP A 94 -23.57 3.66 -9.77
N SER A 95 -23.93 2.45 -9.36
CA SER A 95 -23.27 1.77 -8.24
C SER A 95 -21.79 1.48 -8.56
N GLY A 96 -21.51 1.08 -9.81
CA GLY A 96 -20.13 0.90 -10.30
C GLY A 96 -19.34 2.21 -10.32
N HIS A 97 -20.00 3.33 -10.63
CA HIS A 97 -19.40 4.65 -10.59
C HIS A 97 -19.02 5.08 -9.17
N VAL A 98 -19.93 4.92 -8.20
CA VAL A 98 -19.65 5.21 -6.78
C VAL A 98 -18.51 4.32 -6.28
N PHE A 99 -18.57 3.02 -6.54
CA PHE A 99 -17.52 2.08 -6.13
C PHE A 99 -16.16 2.41 -6.78
N SER A 100 -16.15 2.83 -8.05
CA SER A 100 -14.94 3.26 -8.75
C SER A 100 -14.28 4.46 -8.06
N TRP A 101 -15.06 5.46 -7.65
CA TRP A 101 -14.54 6.60 -6.89
C TRP A 101 -14.03 6.21 -5.51
N VAL A 102 -14.76 5.34 -4.80
CA VAL A 102 -14.31 4.82 -3.51
C VAL A 102 -12.98 4.09 -3.67
N LEU A 103 -12.89 3.18 -4.65
CA LEU A 103 -11.66 2.43 -4.94
C LEU A 103 -10.49 3.36 -5.31
N LEU A 104 -10.71 4.39 -6.12
CA LEU A 104 -9.66 5.36 -6.45
C LEU A 104 -9.24 6.18 -5.23
N SER A 105 -10.20 6.57 -4.39
CA SER A 105 -9.95 7.37 -3.18
C SER A 105 -9.12 6.61 -2.13
N LEU A 106 -9.08 5.28 -2.18
CA LEU A 106 -8.20 4.49 -1.34
C LEU A 106 -6.73 4.82 -1.57
N ALA A 107 -6.32 5.21 -2.78
CA ALA A 107 -4.91 5.51 -3.06
C ALA A 107 -4.37 6.70 -2.23
N PRO A 108 -4.97 7.91 -2.28
CA PRO A 108 -4.55 9.01 -1.43
C PRO A 108 -4.79 8.74 0.07
N VAL A 109 -5.86 8.00 0.42
CA VAL A 109 -6.10 7.59 1.81
C VAL A 109 -4.97 6.71 2.33
N THR A 110 -4.47 5.74 1.55
CA THR A 110 -3.34 4.90 1.93
C THR A 110 -2.09 5.74 2.19
N VAL A 111 -1.73 6.66 1.29
CA VAL A 111 -0.54 7.52 1.48
C VAL A 111 -0.68 8.38 2.73
N LEU A 112 -1.85 9.01 2.92
CA LEU A 112 -2.12 9.84 4.10
C LEU A 112 -2.07 9.01 5.38
N SER A 113 -2.60 7.79 5.36
CA SER A 113 -2.56 6.86 6.48
C SER A 113 -1.10 6.59 6.87
N TYR A 114 -0.26 6.21 5.91
CA TYR A 114 1.15 5.95 6.18
C TYR A 114 1.90 7.22 6.66
N ALA A 115 1.64 8.38 6.07
CA ALA A 115 2.20 9.65 6.53
C ALA A 115 1.74 10.07 7.94
N SER A 116 0.60 9.54 8.40
CA SER A 116 0.04 9.81 9.73
C SER A 116 0.57 8.87 10.80
N CYS A 117 1.23 7.76 10.44
CA CYS A 117 1.58 6.72 11.39
C CYS A 117 2.62 7.16 12.43
N LYS A 118 3.57 8.03 12.08
CA LYS A 118 4.57 8.55 13.03
C LYS A 118 3.90 9.42 14.10
N GLU A 119 4.23 9.20 15.37
CA GLU A 119 3.72 10.00 16.49
C GLU A 119 4.03 11.50 16.35
N THR A 120 5.15 11.83 15.71
CA THR A 120 5.58 13.21 15.44
C THR A 120 4.86 13.85 14.24
N SER A 121 4.03 13.09 13.53
CA SER A 121 3.29 13.62 12.37
C SER A 121 2.17 14.55 12.82
N PRO A 122 1.99 15.73 12.18
CA PRO A 122 0.86 16.61 12.48
C PRO A 122 -0.50 15.95 12.19
N LEU A 123 -0.49 14.86 11.43
CA LEU A 123 -1.67 14.06 11.08
C LEU A 123 -1.84 12.83 11.97
N HIS A 124 -1.00 12.62 12.99
CA HIS A 124 -1.03 11.41 13.83
C HIS A 124 -2.38 11.16 14.51
N ALA A 125 -3.11 12.22 14.86
CA ALA A 125 -4.46 12.12 15.41
C ALA A 125 -5.44 11.38 14.47
N LEU A 126 -5.19 11.37 13.16
CA LEU A 126 -6.01 10.65 12.18
C LEU A 126 -5.71 9.14 12.16
N TRP A 127 -4.52 8.71 12.58
CA TRP A 127 -4.14 7.29 12.62
C TRP A 127 -4.86 6.55 13.75
N GLY A 128 -4.97 7.15 14.94
CA GLY A 128 -5.66 6.58 16.10
C GLY A 128 -7.19 6.40 15.93
N ALA A 129 -7.80 6.98 14.90
CA ALA A 129 -9.20 6.74 14.54
C ALA A 129 -9.42 5.39 13.82
N PHE A 130 -8.36 4.77 13.28
CA PHE A 130 -8.40 3.52 12.51
C PHE A 130 -7.69 2.35 13.18
N ALA A 131 -6.94 2.58 14.27
CA ALA A 131 -6.30 1.51 15.03
C ALA A 131 -7.29 0.91 16.06
N PRO A 132 -7.49 -0.42 16.11
CA PRO A 132 -8.11 -1.03 17.28
C PRO A 132 -7.20 -0.76 18.48
N ARG A 133 -7.81 -0.37 19.59
CA ARG A 133 -7.16 -0.09 20.88
C ARG A 133 -6.54 -1.38 21.45
N ALA A 134 -5.43 -1.80 20.89
CA ALA A 134 -4.56 -2.83 21.41
C ALA A 134 -3.15 -2.23 21.49
N GLU A 135 -2.89 -1.65 22.67
CA GLU A 135 -1.56 -1.43 23.26
C GLU A 135 -0.44 -1.01 22.30
N ILE A 136 -0.47 0.27 21.91
CA ILE A 136 0.74 0.98 21.47
C ILE A 136 1.62 1.13 22.70
N GLY A 137 2.79 0.49 22.70
CA GLY A 137 3.83 0.73 23.71
C GLY A 137 4.24 2.20 23.68
N ALA A 138 4.72 2.72 24.81
CA ALA A 138 5.07 4.14 24.99
C ALA A 138 6.21 4.67 24.07
N ASP A 139 6.66 3.87 23.11
CA ASP A 139 7.73 4.12 22.15
C ASP A 139 7.25 4.24 20.69
N GLY A 140 5.93 4.24 20.44
CA GLY A 140 5.36 4.46 19.10
C GLY A 140 5.68 3.34 18.11
N GLN A 141 6.11 2.18 18.59
CA GLN A 141 6.27 0.95 17.82
C GLN A 141 5.05 0.04 18.04
N PRO A 142 4.64 -0.77 17.04
CA PRO A 142 3.71 -1.87 17.30
C PRO A 142 4.29 -2.74 18.40
N GLY A 143 3.54 -2.90 19.50
CA GLY A 143 4.01 -3.55 20.71
C GLY A 143 4.53 -4.95 20.40
N ARG A 144 5.83 -5.17 20.61
CA ARG A 144 6.37 -6.52 20.81
C ARG A 144 5.57 -7.17 21.92
N GLN A 145 4.82 -8.22 21.62
CA GLN A 145 4.38 -9.11 22.68
C GLN A 145 5.63 -9.65 23.39
N PRO A 146 5.75 -9.52 24.72
CA PRO A 146 6.84 -10.17 25.44
C PRO A 146 6.72 -11.67 25.22
N ALA A 147 7.80 -12.29 24.73
CA ALA A 147 7.93 -13.73 24.65
C ALA A 147 7.63 -14.32 26.04
N THR A 148 6.50 -15.01 26.17
CA THR A 148 6.21 -15.80 27.36
C THR A 148 7.05 -17.06 27.26
N ALA A 149 8.00 -17.16 28.19
CA ALA A 149 8.74 -18.37 28.50
C ALA A 149 7.84 -19.40 29.20
#